data_AF-A0A1F7SEJ2-F1
#
_entry.id   AF-A0A1F7SEJ2-F1
#
_cell.length_a   1.000
_cell.length_b   1.000
_cell.length_c   1.000
_cell.angle_alpha   90.00
_cell.angle_beta   90.00
_cell.angle_gamma   90.00
#
_symmetry.space_group_name_H-M   'P 1'
#
loop_
_entity.id
_entity.type
_entity.pdbx_description
1 polymer ?
#
loop_
_entity_poly.entity_id
_entity_poly.type
_entity_poly.pdbx_seq_one_letter_code
_entity_poly.pdbx_strand_id
1 'polypeptide(L)'
;MEKFYLLKSWLAKKQPLIVFIKYLNYASKRSLEEKMERLDDLFKLAYGFAVSKIIFTSVKFGIYSKLSKCEKTASELAKELSLPERSFSRLLNSCTALGILKKRSGRYSNSPVAEEFLVEGKPEYFGFHLIALNERLYGPWGNLEEIIRKDEYHPSVDGKSDDIIKAVASTKEFARKAMMSQHNYSQQLAKDFANEADLSKCKRMLDVGGGTGIQGCLQQ
;
A
#
# COMPACT_ATOMS: atom_id res chain seq x y z
N MET A 1 11.25 -38.39 -21.53
CA MET A 1 12.15 -38.11 -20.38
C MET A 1 13.42 -38.96 -20.38
N GLU A 2 13.45 -40.18 -20.95
CA GLU A 2 14.67 -41.03 -20.99
C GLU A 2 15.84 -40.49 -21.84
N LYS A 3 15.56 -39.84 -22.99
CA LYS A 3 16.63 -39.31 -23.87
C LYS A 3 17.46 -38.19 -23.21
N PHE A 4 16.90 -37.46 -22.24
CA PHE A 4 17.60 -36.40 -21.49
C PHE A 4 18.51 -36.96 -20.39
N TYR A 5 18.14 -38.10 -19.80
CA TYR A 5 18.94 -38.81 -18.79
C TYR A 5 20.15 -39.52 -19.40
N LEU A 6 19.98 -40.13 -20.59
CA LEU A 6 21.06 -40.82 -21.29
C LEU A 6 22.14 -39.84 -21.81
N LEU A 7 21.75 -38.64 -22.26
CA LEU A 7 22.69 -37.60 -22.68
C LEU A 7 23.56 -37.08 -21.51
N LYS A 8 22.97 -36.93 -20.32
CA LYS A 8 23.69 -36.57 -19.08
C LYS A 8 24.67 -37.66 -18.65
N SER A 9 24.25 -38.93 -18.71
CA SER A 9 25.09 -40.10 -18.38
C SER A 9 26.31 -40.24 -19.31
N TRP A 10 26.13 -39.99 -20.61
CA TRP A 10 27.21 -40.07 -21.61
C TRP A 10 28.20 -38.89 -21.53
N LEU A 11 27.71 -37.66 -21.36
CA LEU A 11 28.56 -36.47 -21.19
C LEU A 11 29.35 -36.50 -19.88
N ALA A 12 28.76 -37.01 -18.79
CA ALA A 12 29.42 -37.18 -17.50
C ALA A 12 30.59 -38.19 -17.55
N LYS A 13 30.54 -39.18 -18.44
CA LYS A 13 31.61 -40.19 -18.59
C LYS A 13 32.82 -39.74 -19.43
N LYS A 14 32.67 -38.76 -20.35
CA LYS A 14 33.77 -38.31 -21.24
C LYS A 14 34.44 -36.99 -20.85
N GLN A 15 33.78 -36.11 -20.10
CA GLN A 15 34.37 -34.85 -19.60
C GLN A 15 33.86 -34.48 -18.19
N PRO A 16 34.11 -35.32 -17.16
CA PRO A 16 33.56 -35.14 -15.81
C PRO A 16 33.95 -33.79 -15.20
N LEU A 17 35.16 -33.30 -15.48
CA LEU A 17 35.65 -32.03 -14.95
C LEU A 17 34.89 -30.82 -15.51
N ILE A 18 34.54 -30.83 -16.81
CA ILE A 18 33.81 -29.70 -17.45
C ILE A 18 32.35 -29.66 -16.99
N VAL A 19 31.71 -30.83 -16.83
CA VAL A 19 30.36 -30.91 -16.29
C VAL A 19 30.34 -30.48 -14.82
N PHE A 20 31.33 -30.90 -14.03
CA PHE A 20 31.48 -30.50 -12.62
C PHE A 20 31.77 -29.00 -12.46
N ILE A 21 32.67 -28.42 -13.26
CA ILE A 21 32.92 -26.96 -13.27
C ILE A 21 31.66 -26.19 -13.68
N LYS A 22 30.93 -26.64 -14.71
CA LYS A 22 29.65 -26.02 -15.09
C LYS A 22 28.61 -26.11 -13.97
N TYR A 23 28.54 -27.24 -13.27
CA TYR A 23 27.66 -27.40 -12.12
C TYR A 23 28.05 -26.50 -10.95
N LEU A 24 29.34 -26.41 -10.59
CA LEU A 24 29.82 -25.51 -9.54
C LEU A 24 29.58 -24.04 -9.90
N ASN A 25 29.81 -23.64 -11.15
CA ASN A 25 29.51 -22.28 -11.63
C ASN A 25 28.00 -21.99 -11.59
N TYR A 26 27.17 -22.96 -11.99
CA TYR A 26 25.72 -22.82 -11.92
C TYR A 26 25.20 -22.74 -10.48
N ALA A 27 25.68 -23.62 -9.60
CA ALA A 27 25.32 -23.62 -8.18
C ALA A 27 25.81 -22.35 -7.47
N SER A 28 27.01 -21.89 -7.78
CA SER A 28 27.56 -20.61 -7.28
C SER A 28 26.73 -19.42 -7.77
N LYS A 29 26.41 -19.36 -9.07
CA LYS A 29 25.56 -18.31 -9.64
C LYS A 29 24.16 -18.31 -9.01
N ARG A 30 23.54 -19.48 -8.86
CA ARG A 30 22.24 -19.62 -8.20
C ARG A 30 22.28 -19.20 -6.74
N SER A 31 23.33 -19.57 -6.00
CA SER A 31 23.54 -19.14 -4.62
C SER A 31 23.69 -17.62 -4.49
N LEU A 32 24.36 -16.99 -5.46
CA LEU A 32 24.46 -15.53 -5.55
C LEU A 32 23.12 -14.87 -5.88
N GLU A 33 22.36 -15.42 -6.82
CA GLU A 33 21.00 -14.95 -7.17
C GLU A 33 20.06 -15.02 -5.96
N GLU A 34 20.02 -16.15 -5.26
CA GLU A 34 19.23 -16.33 -4.03
C GLU A 34 19.69 -15.37 -2.92
N LYS A 35 20.98 -15.07 -2.82
CA LYS A 35 21.52 -14.08 -1.86
C LYS A 35 21.11 -12.66 -2.23
N MET A 36 21.11 -12.32 -3.52
CA MET A 36 20.68 -11.01 -4.01
C MET A 36 19.17 -10.81 -3.81
N GLU A 37 18.36 -11.84 -4.05
CA GLU A 37 16.91 -11.79 -3.80
C GLU A 37 16.59 -11.51 -2.33
N ARG A 38 17.27 -12.21 -1.39
CA ARG A 38 17.14 -11.94 0.04
C ARG A 38 17.56 -10.52 0.43
N LEU A 39 18.62 -10.00 -0.20
CA LEU A 39 19.06 -8.62 0.03
C LEU A 39 18.03 -7.62 -0.51
N ASP A 40 17.46 -7.86 -1.69
CA ASP A 40 16.41 -7.02 -2.28
C ASP A 40 15.16 -7.00 -1.39
N ASP A 41 14.77 -8.12 -0.80
CA ASP A 41 13.66 -8.17 0.15
C ASP A 41 13.96 -7.38 1.42
N LEU A 42 15.17 -7.50 1.97
CA LEU A 42 15.60 -6.67 3.09
C LEU A 42 15.61 -5.17 2.72
N PHE A 43 16.04 -4.81 1.52
CA PHE A 43 15.98 -3.44 1.01
C PHE A 43 14.55 -2.93 0.93
N LYS A 44 13.60 -3.74 0.42
CA LYS A 44 12.18 -3.35 0.37
C LYS A 44 11.63 -3.07 1.78
N LEU A 45 11.97 -3.90 2.75
CA LEU A 45 11.57 -3.70 4.16
C LEU A 45 12.21 -2.44 4.74
N ALA A 46 13.53 -2.28 4.57
CA ALA A 46 14.29 -1.15 5.12
C ALA A 46 13.86 0.20 4.52
N TYR A 47 13.48 0.24 3.24
CA TYR A 47 13.04 1.46 2.55
C TYR A 47 11.51 1.65 2.51
N GLY A 48 10.74 0.79 3.19
CA GLY A 48 9.28 0.84 3.22
C GLY A 48 8.72 2.19 3.73
N PHE A 49 9.44 2.87 4.63
CA PHE A 49 9.08 4.20 5.11
C PHE A 49 9.05 5.23 3.97
N ALA A 50 10.05 5.21 3.08
CA ALA A 50 10.15 6.14 1.95
C ALA A 50 9.03 5.89 0.94
N VAL A 51 8.75 4.61 0.65
CA VAL A 51 7.64 4.19 -0.23
C VAL A 51 6.31 4.69 0.34
N SER A 52 6.07 4.47 1.64
CA SER A 52 4.88 4.96 2.34
C SER A 52 4.73 6.47 2.22
N LYS A 53 5.81 7.22 2.47
CA LYS A 53 5.78 8.68 2.42
C LYS A 53 5.50 9.22 1.01
N ILE A 54 6.02 8.57 -0.03
CA ILE A 54 5.73 8.94 -1.43
C ILE A 54 4.22 8.85 -1.69
N ILE A 55 3.59 7.73 -1.32
CA ILE A 55 2.14 7.50 -1.52
C ILE A 55 1.31 8.47 -0.67
N PHE A 56 1.70 8.71 0.58
CA PHE A 56 1.00 9.64 1.45
C PHE A 56 1.02 11.08 0.90
N THR A 57 2.19 11.51 0.44
CA THR A 57 2.36 12.84 -0.15
C THR A 57 1.60 12.99 -1.47
N SER A 58 1.60 11.97 -2.34
CA SER A 58 0.87 12.03 -3.60
C SER A 58 -0.65 12.09 -3.41
N VAL A 59 -1.19 11.36 -2.43
CA VAL A 59 -2.61 11.45 -2.05
C VAL A 59 -2.93 12.83 -1.47
N LYS A 60 -2.08 13.35 -0.57
CA LYS A 60 -2.29 14.67 0.04
C LYS A 60 -2.31 15.81 -0.97
N PHE A 61 -1.54 15.70 -2.06
CA PHE A 61 -1.59 16.65 -3.16
C PHE A 61 -2.79 16.46 -4.11
N GLY A 62 -3.60 15.42 -3.95
CA GLY A 62 -4.80 15.20 -4.77
C GLY A 62 -4.50 14.86 -6.23
N ILE A 63 -3.32 14.28 -6.50
CA ILE A 63 -2.81 14.03 -7.87
C ILE A 63 -3.79 13.15 -8.66
N TYR A 64 -4.28 12.09 -8.03
CA TYR A 64 -5.06 11.04 -8.70
C TYR A 64 -6.41 11.52 -9.19
N SER A 65 -7.11 12.37 -8.42
CA SER A 65 -8.36 12.98 -8.85
C SER A 65 -8.17 13.92 -10.05
N LYS A 66 -7.01 14.59 -10.16
CA LYS A 66 -6.67 15.43 -11.33
C LYS A 66 -6.32 14.62 -12.57
N LEU A 67 -5.92 13.37 -12.41
CA LEU A 67 -5.59 12.42 -13.47
C LEU A 67 -6.73 11.46 -13.84
N SER A 68 -7.86 11.49 -13.12
CA SER A 68 -8.99 10.61 -13.45
C SER A 68 -9.55 10.99 -14.81
N LYS A 69 -9.64 10.00 -15.72
CA LYS A 69 -10.12 10.13 -17.11
C LYS A 69 -9.31 11.08 -18.01
N CYS A 70 -8.17 11.60 -17.56
CA CYS A 70 -7.34 12.53 -18.34
C CYS A 70 -5.86 12.35 -18.01
N GLU A 71 -5.03 12.11 -19.02
CA GLU A 71 -3.58 12.16 -18.85
C GLU A 71 -3.08 13.61 -18.84
N LYS A 72 -1.98 13.89 -18.13
CA LYS A 72 -1.40 15.24 -18.03
C LYS A 72 0.12 15.20 -17.97
N THR A 73 0.78 16.25 -18.46
CA THR A 73 2.21 16.46 -18.24
C THR A 73 2.49 16.88 -16.79
N ALA A 74 3.76 16.79 -16.36
CA ALA A 74 4.15 17.30 -15.04
C ALA A 74 3.89 18.81 -14.91
N SER A 75 4.13 19.58 -15.97
CA SER A 75 3.95 21.04 -15.97
C SER A 75 2.46 21.43 -15.81
N GLU A 76 1.57 20.75 -16.55
CA GLU A 76 0.12 20.95 -16.43
C GLU A 76 -0.38 20.67 -14.99
N LEU A 77 -0.01 19.51 -14.42
CA LEU A 77 -0.40 19.17 -13.06
C LEU A 77 0.21 20.09 -12.01
N ALA A 78 1.49 20.44 -12.14
CA ALA A 78 2.19 21.34 -11.23
C ALA A 78 1.50 22.71 -11.20
N LYS A 79 1.10 23.23 -12.36
CA LYS A 79 0.35 24.49 -12.48
C LYS A 79 -1.03 24.39 -11.82
N GLU A 80 -1.78 23.32 -12.06
CA GLU A 80 -3.11 23.12 -11.46
C GLU A 80 -3.08 22.98 -9.93
N LEU A 81 -2.01 22.39 -9.39
CA LEU A 81 -1.83 22.15 -7.96
C LEU A 81 -1.02 23.26 -7.28
N SER A 82 -0.59 24.29 -8.02
CA SER A 82 0.26 25.37 -7.52
C SER A 82 1.56 24.88 -6.86
N LEU A 83 2.23 23.90 -7.50
CA LEU A 83 3.47 23.28 -7.02
C LEU A 83 4.66 23.59 -7.94
N PRO A 84 5.90 23.63 -7.41
CA PRO A 84 7.09 23.75 -8.25
C PRO A 84 7.31 22.51 -9.12
N GLU A 85 7.38 22.70 -10.44
CA GLU A 85 7.46 21.61 -11.41
C GLU A 85 8.64 20.67 -11.16
N ARG A 86 9.83 21.20 -10.82
CA ARG A 86 11.05 20.40 -10.64
C ARG A 86 10.92 19.35 -9.54
N SER A 87 10.48 19.73 -8.35
CA SER A 87 10.33 18.80 -7.21
C SER A 87 9.13 17.90 -7.42
N PHE A 88 8.03 18.43 -7.95
CA PHE A 88 6.82 17.67 -8.21
C PHE A 88 7.03 16.57 -9.26
N SER A 89 7.78 16.86 -10.32
CA SER A 89 8.15 15.85 -11.33
C SER A 89 8.91 14.66 -10.75
N ARG A 90 9.73 14.87 -9.71
CA ARG A 90 10.42 13.78 -9.00
C ARG A 90 9.42 12.89 -8.26
N LEU A 91 8.44 13.49 -7.59
CA LEU A 91 7.37 12.74 -6.94
C LEU A 91 6.56 11.91 -7.95
N LEU A 92 6.17 12.49 -9.09
CA LEU A 92 5.45 11.77 -10.15
C LEU A 92 6.26 10.61 -10.73
N ASN A 93 7.58 10.81 -10.94
CA ASN A 93 8.48 9.74 -11.38
C ASN A 93 8.60 8.64 -10.33
N SER A 94 8.70 8.98 -9.04
CA SER A 94 8.68 7.98 -7.95
C SER A 94 7.37 7.19 -7.93
N CYS A 95 6.22 7.87 -8.07
CA CYS A 95 4.92 7.22 -8.19
C CYS A 95 4.83 6.30 -9.42
N THR A 96 5.50 6.68 -10.52
CA THR A 96 5.58 5.83 -11.72
C THR A 96 6.44 4.59 -11.46
N ALA A 97 7.59 4.74 -10.80
CA ALA A 97 8.47 3.64 -10.44
C ALA A 97 7.81 2.64 -9.46
N LEU A 98 6.94 3.13 -8.58
CA LEU A 98 6.12 2.31 -7.68
C LEU A 98 4.90 1.68 -8.37
N GLY A 99 4.66 1.96 -9.65
CA GLY A 99 3.54 1.40 -10.42
C GLY A 99 2.17 2.00 -10.09
N ILE A 100 2.09 2.99 -9.19
CA ILE A 100 0.82 3.65 -8.84
C ILE A 100 0.42 4.71 -9.89
N LEU A 101 1.38 5.25 -10.65
CA LEU A 101 1.13 6.02 -11.87
C LEU A 101 1.72 5.30 -13.08
N LYS A 102 1.19 5.62 -14.26
CA LYS A 102 1.77 5.25 -15.56
C LYS A 102 2.32 6.50 -16.23
N LYS A 103 3.41 6.36 -16.99
CA LYS A 103 3.97 7.44 -17.81
C LYS A 103 4.17 6.98 -19.25
N ARG A 104 3.62 7.73 -20.20
CA ARG A 104 3.76 7.49 -21.65
C ARG A 104 3.99 8.82 -22.36
N SER A 105 5.03 8.90 -23.20
CA SER A 105 5.35 10.10 -23.99
C SER A 105 5.35 11.41 -23.17
N GLY A 106 5.89 11.37 -21.95
CA GLY A 106 5.96 12.53 -21.04
C GLY A 106 4.67 12.87 -20.28
N ARG A 107 3.58 12.12 -20.49
CA ARG A 107 2.28 12.30 -19.83
C ARG A 107 2.03 11.21 -18.79
N TYR A 108 1.41 11.58 -17.67
CA TYR A 108 1.08 10.73 -16.55
C TYR A 108 -0.41 10.39 -16.54
N SER A 109 -0.75 9.17 -16.13
CA SER A 109 -2.11 8.69 -15.91
C SER A 109 -2.16 7.75 -14.70
N ASN A 110 -3.36 7.54 -14.15
CA ASN A 110 -3.55 6.59 -13.06
C ASN A 110 -3.27 5.15 -13.51
N SER A 111 -2.64 4.36 -12.63
CA SER A 111 -2.75 2.90 -12.69
C SER A 111 -4.18 2.45 -12.34
N PRO A 112 -4.58 1.19 -12.62
CA PRO A 112 -5.90 0.69 -12.22
C PRO A 112 -6.14 0.84 -10.71
N VAL A 113 -5.16 0.46 -9.88
CA VAL A 113 -5.25 0.60 -8.42
C VAL A 113 -5.39 2.05 -7.97
N ALA A 114 -4.66 2.99 -8.58
CA ALA A 114 -4.80 4.40 -8.24
C ALA A 114 -6.13 4.99 -8.72
N GLU A 115 -6.62 4.57 -9.88
CA GLU A 115 -7.90 5.00 -10.42
C GLU A 115 -9.05 4.53 -9.55
N GLU A 116 -9.02 3.29 -9.07
CA GLU A 116 -10.07 2.67 -8.24
C GLU A 116 -10.05 3.23 -6.81
N PHE A 117 -8.89 3.20 -6.16
CA PHE A 117 -8.79 3.45 -4.71
C PHE A 117 -8.31 4.86 -4.35
N LEU A 118 -7.71 5.63 -5.25
CA LEU A 118 -7.09 6.93 -4.91
C LEU A 118 -7.78 8.14 -5.55
N VAL A 119 -8.85 7.95 -6.31
CA VAL A 119 -9.69 9.04 -6.82
C VAL A 119 -10.76 9.40 -5.80
N GLU A 120 -10.68 10.60 -5.25
CA GLU A 120 -11.65 11.08 -4.26
C GLU A 120 -13.07 11.12 -4.85
N GLY A 121 -14.04 10.65 -4.07
CA GLY A 121 -15.44 10.54 -4.49
C GLY A 121 -15.84 9.18 -5.06
N LYS A 122 -14.89 8.27 -5.30
CA LYS A 122 -15.23 6.87 -5.63
C LYS A 122 -15.64 6.08 -4.38
N PRO A 123 -16.50 5.05 -4.53
CA PRO A 123 -16.97 4.24 -3.41
C PRO A 123 -15.83 3.64 -2.58
N GLU A 124 -14.79 3.15 -3.24
CA GLU A 124 -13.66 2.46 -2.60
C GLU A 124 -12.49 3.39 -2.28
N TYR A 125 -12.73 4.71 -2.23
CA TYR A 125 -11.67 5.67 -2.00
C TYR A 125 -10.94 5.42 -0.66
N PHE A 126 -9.67 5.05 -0.76
CA PHE A 126 -8.78 4.70 0.34
C PHE A 126 -7.87 5.85 0.76
N GLY A 127 -7.90 7.00 0.06
CA GLY A 127 -7.01 8.12 0.33
C GLY A 127 -7.16 8.73 1.73
N PHE A 128 -8.38 8.73 2.32
CA PHE A 128 -8.55 9.18 3.72
C PHE A 128 -7.78 8.31 4.71
N HIS A 129 -7.67 7.01 4.45
CA HIS A 129 -6.89 6.10 5.29
C HIS A 129 -5.40 6.43 5.22
N LEU A 130 -4.87 6.61 4.01
CA LEU A 130 -3.47 6.95 3.78
C LEU A 130 -3.07 8.31 4.39
N ILE A 131 -3.98 9.30 4.35
CA ILE A 131 -3.77 10.59 5.02
C ILE A 131 -3.71 10.38 6.55
N ALA A 132 -4.60 9.57 7.12
CA ALA A 132 -4.59 9.28 8.55
C ALA A 132 -3.31 8.53 8.99
N LEU A 133 -2.83 7.55 8.21
CA LEU A 133 -1.55 6.87 8.48
C LEU A 133 -0.39 7.87 8.52
N ASN A 134 -0.35 8.80 7.57
CA ASN A 134 0.70 9.82 7.49
C ASN A 134 0.68 10.80 8.67
N GLU A 135 -0.50 11.29 9.04
CA GLU A 135 -0.64 12.38 10.01
C GLU A 135 -0.58 11.88 11.47
N ARG A 136 -0.87 10.59 11.70
CA ARG A 136 -0.98 10.04 13.06
C ARG A 136 0.04 8.97 13.41
N LEU A 137 0.37 8.10 12.45
CA LEU A 137 1.18 6.92 12.73
C LEU A 137 2.61 7.09 12.22
N TYR A 138 2.79 7.73 11.06
CA TYR A 138 4.11 7.80 10.44
C TYR A 138 5.18 8.51 11.30
N GLY A 139 4.81 9.60 11.99
CA GLY A 139 5.73 10.30 12.90
C GLY A 139 6.14 9.43 14.10
N PRO A 140 5.18 8.94 14.89
CA PRO A 140 5.46 8.05 16.01
C PRO A 140 6.23 6.76 15.67
N TRP A 141 6.09 6.20 14.45
CA TRP A 141 6.95 5.10 14.01
C TRP A 141 8.45 5.43 14.07
N GLY A 142 8.83 6.72 13.94
CA GLY A 142 10.20 7.18 14.11
C GLY A 142 10.68 7.27 15.57
N ASN A 143 9.80 7.05 16.55
CA ASN A 143 10.12 7.06 17.99
C ASN A 143 10.06 5.66 18.61
N LEU A 144 9.97 4.60 17.79
CA LEU A 144 9.72 3.24 18.25
C LEU A 144 10.76 2.74 19.26
N GLU A 145 12.03 3.09 19.08
CA GLU A 145 13.11 2.69 20.01
C GLU A 145 12.88 3.26 21.40
N GLU A 146 12.42 4.51 21.47
CA GLU A 146 12.18 5.19 22.75
C GLU A 146 10.95 4.63 23.45
N ILE A 147 9.88 4.38 22.69
CA ILE A 147 8.66 3.69 23.15
C ILE A 147 9.02 2.35 23.80
N ILE A 148 9.85 1.54 23.13
CA ILE A 148 10.29 0.24 23.65
C ILE A 148 11.15 0.42 24.92
N ARG A 149 12.11 1.36 24.91
CA ARG A 149 13.00 1.56 26.08
C ARG A 149 12.26 2.00 27.33
N LYS A 150 11.24 2.84 27.16
CA LYS A 150 10.48 3.40 28.27
C LYS A 150 9.26 2.57 28.66
N ASP A 151 8.95 1.51 27.90
CA ASP A 151 7.71 0.75 28.02
C ASP A 151 6.47 1.68 27.99
N GLU A 152 6.56 2.73 27.17
CA GLU A 152 5.52 3.74 27.01
C GLU A 152 4.57 3.35 25.89
N TYR A 153 3.29 3.72 26.01
CA TYR A 153 2.35 3.57 24.92
C TYR A 153 2.62 4.65 23.84
N HIS A 154 2.29 4.32 22.60
CA HIS A 154 2.48 5.15 21.42
C HIS A 154 2.03 6.62 21.63
N PRO A 155 2.86 7.65 21.37
CA PRO A 155 2.61 9.05 21.75
C PRO A 155 1.42 9.73 21.04
N SER A 156 0.78 9.09 20.06
CA SER A 156 -0.52 9.55 19.55
C SER A 156 -1.72 9.06 20.39
N VAL A 157 -1.45 8.34 21.47
CA VAL A 157 -2.42 7.66 22.33
C VAL A 157 -1.79 7.56 23.73
N ASP A 158 -2.15 8.42 24.68
CA ASP A 158 -1.67 8.28 26.06
C ASP A 158 -2.36 7.10 26.81
N GLY A 159 -2.58 5.97 26.13
CA GLY A 159 -3.31 4.80 26.64
C GLY A 159 -4.81 5.04 26.90
N LYS A 160 -5.33 6.25 26.69
CA LYS A 160 -6.75 6.59 26.91
C LYS A 160 -7.50 6.60 25.58
N SER A 161 -8.43 5.66 25.41
CA SER A 161 -9.31 5.55 24.24
C SER A 161 -10.02 6.88 23.91
N ASP A 162 -10.37 7.65 24.94
CA ASP A 162 -11.08 8.91 24.80
C ASP A 162 -10.28 9.99 24.07
N ASP A 163 -8.94 9.97 24.17
CA ASP A 163 -8.10 10.97 23.53
C ASP A 163 -7.94 10.71 22.03
N ILE A 164 -8.00 9.44 21.60
CA ILE A 164 -8.10 9.08 20.18
C ILE A 164 -9.41 9.60 19.60
N ILE A 165 -10.53 9.33 20.28
CA ILE A 165 -11.86 9.73 19.81
C ILE A 165 -11.95 11.25 19.76
N LYS A 166 -11.46 11.96 20.80
CA LYS A 166 -11.37 13.44 20.79
C LYS A 166 -10.49 13.96 19.67
N ALA A 167 -9.33 13.34 19.42
CA ALA A 167 -8.45 13.73 18.33
C ALA A 167 -9.10 13.51 16.95
N VAL A 168 -9.85 12.42 16.76
CA VAL A 168 -10.66 12.16 15.55
C VAL A 168 -11.81 13.16 15.43
N ALA A 169 -12.46 13.47 16.53
CA ALA A 169 -13.59 14.38 16.62
C ALA A 169 -13.18 15.86 16.72
N SER A 170 -11.90 16.18 16.57
CA SER A 170 -11.35 17.54 16.72
C SER A 170 -12.02 18.55 15.80
N THR A 171 -12.41 18.12 14.59
CA THR A 171 -13.27 18.90 13.69
C THR A 171 -14.30 17.98 13.04
N LYS A 172 -15.46 18.54 12.68
CA LYS A 172 -16.52 17.79 11.95
C LYS A 172 -15.98 17.18 10.65
N GLU A 173 -15.17 17.93 9.92
CA GLU A 173 -14.64 17.47 8.63
C GLU A 173 -13.64 16.33 8.80
N PHE A 174 -12.78 16.41 9.81
CA PHE A 174 -11.84 15.34 10.09
C PHE A 174 -12.54 14.08 10.62
N ALA A 175 -13.52 14.24 11.51
CA ALA A 175 -14.36 13.15 11.99
C ALA A 175 -15.08 12.44 10.82
N ARG A 176 -15.64 13.21 9.89
CA ARG A 176 -16.29 12.71 8.68
C ARG A 176 -15.31 11.92 7.82
N LYS A 177 -14.11 12.46 7.54
CA LYS A 177 -13.08 11.76 6.76
C LYS A 177 -12.61 10.48 7.42
N ALA A 178 -12.44 10.48 8.75
CA ALA A 178 -12.09 9.28 9.50
C ALA A 178 -13.21 8.22 9.43
N MET A 179 -14.47 8.61 9.61
CA MET A 179 -15.62 7.71 9.46
C MET A 179 -15.71 7.14 8.04
N MET A 180 -15.56 7.98 7.01
CA MET A 180 -15.58 7.53 5.62
C MET A 180 -14.38 6.64 5.26
N SER A 181 -13.22 6.87 5.86
CA SER A 181 -12.08 5.96 5.71
C SER A 181 -12.42 4.55 6.21
N GLN A 182 -13.06 4.43 7.37
CA GLN A 182 -13.46 3.14 7.93
C GLN A 182 -14.60 2.52 7.13
N HIS A 183 -15.57 3.33 6.70
CA HIS A 183 -16.67 2.92 5.84
C HIS A 183 -16.15 2.29 4.55
N ASN A 184 -15.33 3.01 3.80
CA ASN A 184 -14.83 2.58 2.49
C ASN A 184 -14.00 1.30 2.59
N TYR A 185 -13.14 1.19 3.62
CA TYR A 185 -12.36 -0.02 3.87
C TYR A 185 -13.23 -1.23 4.23
N SER A 186 -14.33 -1.01 4.96
CA SER A 186 -15.18 -2.08 5.48
C SER A 186 -16.24 -2.56 4.49
N GLN A 187 -16.41 -1.92 3.34
CA GLN A 187 -17.51 -2.25 2.42
C GLN A 187 -17.48 -3.71 1.95
N GLN A 188 -16.31 -4.20 1.52
CA GLN A 188 -16.21 -5.59 1.05
C GLN A 188 -16.41 -6.58 2.18
N LEU A 189 -15.75 -6.35 3.33
CA LEU A 189 -15.91 -7.18 4.53
C LEU A 189 -17.37 -7.25 4.99
N ALA A 190 -18.09 -6.12 4.93
CA ALA A 190 -19.49 -6.06 5.30
C ALA A 190 -20.39 -6.84 4.32
N LYS A 191 -20.10 -6.81 3.02
CA LYS A 191 -20.80 -7.63 2.01
C LYS A 191 -20.54 -9.12 2.22
N ASP A 192 -19.28 -9.49 2.46
CA ASP A 192 -18.89 -10.88 2.68
C ASP A 192 -19.58 -11.41 3.94
N PHE A 193 -19.56 -10.65 5.04
CA PHE A 193 -20.30 -10.96 6.26
C PHE A 193 -21.81 -11.08 6.03
N ALA A 194 -22.41 -10.17 5.26
CA ALA A 194 -23.83 -10.23 4.92
C ALA A 194 -24.21 -11.49 4.13
N ASN A 195 -23.33 -11.97 3.26
CA ASN A 195 -23.57 -13.18 2.46
C ASN A 195 -23.38 -14.47 3.27
N GLU A 196 -22.49 -14.48 4.27
CA GLU A 196 -22.14 -15.68 5.04
C GLU A 196 -22.95 -15.84 6.34
N ALA A 197 -23.38 -14.74 6.95
CA ALA A 197 -24.07 -14.78 8.24
C ALA A 197 -25.56 -15.14 8.08
N ASP A 198 -25.97 -16.32 8.58
CA ASP A 198 -27.39 -16.64 8.73
C ASP A 198 -27.98 -15.93 9.96
N LEU A 199 -28.64 -14.81 9.70
CA LEU A 199 -29.36 -14.02 10.71
C LEU A 199 -30.88 -14.15 10.58
N SER A 200 -31.38 -15.15 9.84
CA SER A 200 -32.82 -15.32 9.56
C SER A 200 -33.70 -15.42 10.82
N LYS A 201 -33.12 -15.83 11.95
CA LYS A 201 -33.79 -15.95 13.27
C LYS A 201 -33.61 -14.72 14.16
N CYS A 202 -32.75 -13.77 13.79
CA CYS A 202 -32.45 -12.58 14.56
C CYS A 202 -33.45 -11.46 14.22
N LYS A 203 -34.24 -11.04 15.21
CA LYS A 203 -35.23 -9.93 15.04
C LYS A 203 -34.70 -8.56 15.45
N ARG A 204 -33.60 -8.52 16.19
CA ARG A 204 -33.02 -7.31 16.76
C ARG A 204 -31.51 -7.47 16.76
N MET A 205 -30.81 -6.44 16.29
CA MET A 205 -29.35 -6.36 16.27
C MET A 205 -28.94 -5.04 16.92
N LEU A 206 -27.90 -5.08 17.76
CA LEU A 206 -27.28 -3.90 18.36
C LEU A 206 -25.84 -3.83 17.86
N ASP A 207 -25.54 -2.81 17.05
CA ASP A 207 -24.20 -2.54 16.53
C ASP A 207 -23.48 -1.53 17.44
N VAL A 208 -22.78 -2.04 18.46
CA VAL A 208 -22.05 -1.21 19.42
C VAL A 208 -20.77 -0.68 18.77
N GLY A 209 -20.73 0.62 18.51
CA GLY A 209 -19.59 1.25 17.83
C GLY A 209 -19.61 1.14 16.31
N GLY A 210 -20.77 0.86 15.70
CA GLY A 210 -20.96 0.66 14.26
C GLY A 210 -20.60 1.82 13.33
N GLY A 211 -20.27 2.99 13.88
CA GLY A 211 -19.83 4.16 13.13
C GLY A 211 -20.87 4.59 12.10
N THR A 212 -20.56 4.40 10.81
CA THR A 212 -21.47 4.74 9.70
C THR A 212 -22.60 3.72 9.48
N GLY A 213 -22.58 2.61 10.23
CA GLY A 213 -23.55 1.52 10.08
C GLY A 213 -23.30 0.61 8.87
N ILE A 214 -22.14 0.70 8.20
CA ILE A 214 -21.86 -0.09 6.98
C ILE A 214 -22.00 -1.60 7.18
N GLN A 215 -21.64 -2.12 8.36
CA GLN A 215 -21.80 -3.54 8.67
C GLN A 215 -23.25 -3.91 9.01
N GLY A 216 -24.00 -2.99 9.63
CA GLY A 216 -25.40 -3.23 9.99
C GLY A 216 -26.42 -3.00 8.86
N CYS A 217 -26.11 -2.15 7.88
CA CYS A 217 -27.05 -1.74 6.82
C CYS A 217 -27.10 -2.68 5.61
N LEU A 218 -26.07 -3.51 5.39
CA LEU A 218 -26.00 -4.43 4.23
C LEU A 218 -26.78 -5.74 4.44
N GLN A 219 -27.42 -5.91 5.60
CA GLN A 219 -28.18 -7.11 5.98
C GLN A 219 -29.71 -6.89 6.05
N GLN A 220 -30.22 -5.80 5.47
CA GLN A 220 -31.66 -5.57 5.27
C GLN A 220 -32.09 -6.00 3.87
#